data_AF-A0A2G9LWG1-F1
#
_entry.id   AF-A0A2G9LWG1-F1
#
_cell.length_a   1.000
_cell.length_b   1.000
_cell.length_c   1.000
_cell.angle_alpha   90.00
_cell.angle_beta   90.00
_cell.angle_gamma   90.00
#
_symmetry.space_group_name_H-M   'P 1'
#
loop_
_entity.id
_entity.type
_entity.pdbx_description
1 polymer ?
#
loop_
_entity_poly.entity_id
_entity_poly.type
_entity_poly.pdbx_seq_one_letter_code
_entity_poly.pdbx_strand_id
1 'polypeptide(L)'
;MDRLSGYIQHHLTDYIKRELDHGYSLDSVKDVLLNYHHHNIVDEAIKQLKSEGFSFPKKKKAGKTKMLDKRLFLETVNLLQDYIIRQKKRGYKIEGIKEALTNYGHSKETVKAAIDAVEYGVRPLFIEPFDYGRLRRFIFPISLVGFFIFTFWLAASVDESLVRIIALFFPTILTIFLVRGFFSTFRYKQALLAFPLFLILMYYLIGSTGQLFFEDVELVNLSVLNAIFAFMYSFFFIGESAEVVESEKEDLREAITHADAEALEEEFGKAKLSEREVDNIIEKRIKEESKGLQPIKLTVK
;
A
#
# COMPACT_ATOMS: atom_id res chain seq x y z
N MET A 1 6.28 16.19 -31.07
CA MET A 1 5.39 16.01 -29.89
C MET A 1 6.13 16.51 -28.67
N ASP A 2 5.47 17.34 -27.87
CA ASP A 2 6.03 17.85 -26.62
C ASP A 2 6.22 16.72 -25.61
N ARG A 3 7.28 16.73 -24.80
CA ARG A 3 7.61 15.61 -23.88
C ARG A 3 6.50 15.35 -22.86
N LEU A 4 5.79 16.41 -22.47
CA LEU A 4 4.60 16.36 -21.61
C LEU A 4 3.45 15.59 -22.28
N SER A 5 3.27 15.80 -23.59
CA SER A 5 2.20 15.19 -24.37
C SER A 5 2.34 13.69 -24.47
N GLY A 6 3.55 13.20 -24.80
CA GLY A 6 3.80 11.76 -24.86
C GLY A 6 3.63 11.08 -23.50
N TYR A 7 4.04 11.75 -22.41
CA TYR A 7 3.88 11.24 -21.05
C TYR A 7 2.41 11.11 -20.65
N ILE A 8 1.63 12.18 -20.80
CA ILE A 8 0.20 12.17 -20.44
C ILE A 8 -0.57 11.20 -21.31
N GLN A 9 -0.33 11.19 -22.62
CA GLN A 9 -0.99 10.29 -23.55
C GLN A 9 -0.80 8.82 -23.15
N HIS A 10 0.43 8.43 -22.82
CA HIS A 10 0.73 7.06 -22.37
C HIS A 10 -0.07 6.66 -21.13
N HIS A 11 -0.11 7.53 -20.11
CA HIS A 11 -0.88 7.26 -18.90
C HIS A 11 -2.39 7.22 -19.12
N LEU A 12 -2.93 8.08 -19.99
CA LEU A 12 -4.34 8.05 -20.35
C LEU A 12 -4.70 6.76 -21.09
N THR A 13 -3.83 6.29 -21.98
CA THR A 13 -3.99 5.01 -22.67
C THR A 13 -4.07 3.86 -21.66
N ASP A 14 -3.20 3.83 -20.65
CA ASP A 14 -3.21 2.80 -19.60
C ASP A 14 -4.44 2.88 -18.70
N TYR A 15 -4.87 4.09 -18.33
CA TYR A 15 -6.09 4.31 -17.56
C TYR A 15 -7.32 3.79 -18.32
N ILE A 16 -7.45 4.14 -19.60
CA ILE A 16 -8.57 3.70 -20.44
C ILE A 16 -8.58 2.17 -20.53
N LYS A 17 -7.43 1.51 -20.78
CA LYS A 17 -7.35 0.03 -20.79
C LYS A 17 -7.87 -0.56 -19.49
N ARG A 18 -7.36 -0.09 -18.35
CA ARG A 18 -7.71 -0.59 -17.01
C ARG A 18 -9.20 -0.45 -16.71
N GLU A 19 -9.81 0.69 -17.01
CA GLU A 19 -11.23 0.91 -16.73
C GLU A 19 -12.13 0.11 -17.70
N LEU A 20 -11.71 -0.10 -18.95
CA LEU A 20 -12.39 -1.03 -19.85
C LEU A 20 -12.30 -2.48 -19.34
N ASP A 21 -11.17 -2.91 -18.79
CA ASP A 21 -10.98 -4.23 -18.17
C ASP A 21 -11.85 -4.40 -16.91
N HIS A 22 -12.06 -3.33 -16.15
CA HIS A 22 -13.02 -3.28 -15.04
C HIS A 22 -14.49 -3.28 -15.50
N GLY A 23 -14.73 -3.25 -16.81
CA GLY A 23 -16.04 -3.38 -17.42
C GLY A 23 -16.78 -2.07 -17.63
N TYR A 24 -16.12 -0.91 -17.53
CA TYR A 24 -16.71 0.38 -17.89
C TYR A 24 -16.83 0.54 -19.41
N SER A 25 -17.76 1.38 -19.86
CA SER A 25 -17.90 1.70 -21.29
C SER A 25 -16.93 2.81 -21.71
N LEU A 26 -16.45 2.76 -22.96
CA LEU A 26 -15.56 3.79 -23.50
C LEU A 26 -16.19 5.18 -23.40
N ASP A 27 -17.48 5.30 -23.67
CA ASP A 27 -18.20 6.59 -23.60
C ASP A 27 -18.17 7.15 -22.17
N SER A 28 -18.43 6.30 -21.15
CA SER A 28 -18.35 6.72 -19.74
C SER A 28 -16.94 7.12 -19.31
N VAL A 29 -15.92 6.39 -19.77
CA VAL A 29 -14.51 6.72 -19.49
C VAL A 29 -14.14 8.03 -20.18
N LYS A 30 -14.53 8.21 -21.45
CA LYS A 30 -14.29 9.44 -22.20
C LYS A 30 -14.95 10.65 -21.53
N ASP A 31 -16.21 10.55 -21.15
CA ASP A 31 -16.93 11.64 -20.47
C ASP A 31 -16.22 12.09 -19.20
N VAL A 32 -15.72 11.14 -18.40
CA VAL A 32 -14.99 11.46 -17.16
C VAL A 32 -13.60 12.02 -17.45
N LEU A 33 -12.88 11.50 -18.45
CA LEU A 33 -11.58 12.04 -18.87
C LEU A 33 -11.66 13.51 -19.29
N LEU A 34 -12.74 13.88 -19.98
CA LEU A 34 -12.96 15.24 -20.46
C LEU A 34 -13.21 16.26 -19.35
N ASN A 35 -13.52 15.81 -18.12
CA ASN A 35 -13.62 16.72 -16.97
C ASN A 35 -12.24 17.22 -16.50
N TYR A 36 -11.15 16.50 -16.81
CA TYR A 36 -9.82 16.76 -16.26
C TYR A 36 -8.72 16.94 -17.31
N HIS A 37 -9.02 16.66 -18.58
CA HIS A 37 -8.05 16.69 -19.68
C HIS A 37 -8.65 17.33 -20.93
N HIS A 38 -7.78 17.92 -21.75
CA HIS A 38 -8.16 18.49 -23.03
C HIS A 38 -8.64 17.42 -24.03
N HIS A 39 -9.67 17.73 -24.82
CA HIS A 39 -10.24 16.85 -25.85
C HIS A 39 -9.20 16.17 -26.74
N ASN A 40 -8.26 16.96 -27.27
CA ASN A 40 -7.25 16.46 -28.21
C ASN A 40 -6.42 15.29 -27.64
N ILE A 41 -6.02 15.36 -26.37
CA ILE A 41 -5.17 14.34 -25.75
C ILE A 41 -5.96 13.07 -25.47
N VAL A 42 -7.22 13.22 -25.04
CA VAL A 42 -8.14 12.10 -24.83
C VAL A 42 -8.40 11.38 -26.15
N ASP A 43 -8.65 12.12 -27.23
CA ASP A 43 -8.88 11.54 -28.56
C ASP A 43 -7.62 10.88 -29.14
N GLU A 44 -6.43 11.45 -28.91
CA GLU A 44 -5.14 10.83 -29.28
C GLU A 44 -4.90 9.51 -28.53
N ALA A 45 -5.16 9.47 -27.22
CA ALA A 45 -5.05 8.26 -26.42
C ALA A 45 -6.02 7.15 -26.90
N ILE A 46 -7.27 7.52 -27.25
CA ILE A 46 -8.25 6.59 -27.82
C ILE A 46 -7.84 6.11 -29.22
N LYS A 47 -7.29 7.00 -30.05
CA LYS A 47 -6.80 6.66 -31.40
C LYS A 47 -5.63 5.69 -31.31
N GLN A 48 -4.71 5.89 -30.37
CA GLN A 48 -3.60 4.97 -30.12
C GLN A 48 -4.10 3.57 -29.76
N LEU A 49 -5.08 3.46 -28.85
CA LEU A 49 -5.69 2.17 -28.51
C LEU A 49 -6.29 1.44 -29.72
N LYS A 50 -6.95 2.19 -30.61
CA LYS A 50 -7.49 1.64 -31.86
C LYS A 50 -6.37 1.13 -32.77
N SER A 51 -5.27 1.87 -32.90
CA SER A 51 -4.13 1.44 -33.72
C SER A 51 -3.38 0.22 -33.15
N GLU A 52 -3.42 0.02 -31.82
CA GLU A 52 -2.87 -1.15 -31.14
C GLU A 52 -3.77 -2.39 -31.24
N GLY A 53 -4.91 -2.31 -31.95
CA GLY A 53 -5.83 -3.43 -32.14
C GLY A 53 -6.70 -3.74 -30.91
N PHE A 54 -6.79 -2.81 -29.94
CA PHE A 54 -7.57 -3.03 -28.73
C PHE A 54 -9.07 -3.13 -29.04
N SER A 55 -9.70 -4.24 -28.65
CA SER A 55 -11.15 -4.45 -28.84
C SER A 55 -11.94 -3.84 -27.69
N PHE A 56 -12.74 -2.82 -27.97
CA PHE A 56 -13.61 -2.22 -26.96
C PHE A 56 -14.79 -3.15 -26.63
N PRO A 57 -14.96 -3.60 -25.38
CA PRO A 57 -16.08 -4.44 -25.00
C PRO A 57 -17.41 -3.71 -25.25
N LYS A 58 -18.31 -4.34 -25.99
CA LYS A 58 -19.68 -3.83 -26.26
C LYS A 58 -20.52 -3.97 -24.98
N LYS A 59 -20.41 -3.00 -24.07
CA LYS A 59 -21.21 -2.80 -22.84
C LYS A 59 -21.05 -3.86 -21.75
N LYS A 60 -20.55 -3.43 -20.59
CA LYS A 60 -20.99 -3.92 -19.28
C LYS A 60 -21.17 -2.75 -18.30
N LYS A 61 -21.98 -3.04 -17.28
CA LYS A 61 -22.58 -2.22 -16.20
C LYS A 61 -22.26 -0.72 -16.13
N ALA A 62 -23.32 0.09 -16.04
CA ALA A 62 -23.31 1.44 -15.49
C ALA A 62 -22.87 1.41 -14.00
N GLY A 63 -21.57 1.32 -13.76
CA GLY A 63 -20.98 1.58 -12.45
C GLY A 63 -21.15 3.07 -12.12
N LYS A 64 -21.41 3.39 -10.84
CA LYS A 64 -21.64 4.77 -10.38
C LYS A 64 -20.51 5.69 -10.86
N THR A 65 -20.81 6.58 -11.82
CA THR A 65 -19.87 7.54 -12.43
C THR A 65 -19.08 8.33 -11.39
N LYS A 66 -19.66 8.57 -10.21
CA LYS A 66 -19.00 9.22 -9.06
C LYS A 66 -17.72 8.51 -8.57
N MET A 67 -17.66 7.18 -8.61
CA MET A 67 -16.44 6.45 -8.23
C MET A 67 -15.35 6.58 -9.29
N LEU A 68 -15.74 6.57 -10.57
CA LEU A 68 -14.83 6.76 -11.70
C LEU A 68 -14.23 8.17 -11.68
N ASP A 69 -15.05 9.17 -11.36
CA ASP A 69 -14.69 10.58 -11.27
C ASP A 69 -13.67 10.86 -10.15
N LYS A 70 -13.94 10.35 -8.93
CA LYS A 70 -12.99 10.48 -7.80
C LYS A 70 -11.68 9.75 -8.08
N ARG A 71 -11.74 8.57 -8.71
CA ARG A 71 -10.56 7.77 -9.07
C ARG A 71 -9.72 8.55 -10.08
N LEU A 72 -10.32 9.02 -11.17
CA LEU A 72 -9.57 9.76 -12.18
C LEU A 72 -8.95 11.03 -11.61
N PHE A 73 -9.71 11.82 -10.82
CA PHE A 73 -9.21 13.03 -10.21
C PHE A 73 -7.87 12.78 -9.50
N LEU A 74 -7.84 11.81 -8.59
CA LEU A 74 -6.65 11.50 -7.79
C LEU A 74 -5.49 10.95 -8.66
N GLU A 75 -5.76 10.22 -9.76
CA GLU A 75 -4.71 9.67 -10.63
C GLU A 75 -4.06 10.80 -11.42
N THR A 76 -4.88 11.73 -11.91
CA THR A 76 -4.41 12.93 -12.57
C THR A 76 -3.60 13.79 -11.59
N VAL A 77 -4.02 13.94 -10.33
CA VAL A 77 -3.21 14.69 -9.34
C VAL A 77 -1.83 14.04 -9.16
N ASN A 78 -1.73 12.72 -8.99
CA ASN A 78 -0.44 12.03 -8.83
C ASN A 78 0.46 12.14 -10.05
N LEU A 79 -0.12 11.99 -11.24
CA LEU A 79 0.61 12.17 -12.50
C LEU A 79 1.20 13.58 -12.60
N LEU A 80 0.40 14.59 -12.24
CA LEU A 80 0.84 15.97 -12.21
C LEU A 80 1.90 16.20 -11.13
N GLN A 81 1.77 15.58 -9.97
CA GLN A 81 2.76 15.64 -8.89
C GLN A 81 4.14 15.18 -9.38
N ASP A 82 4.23 14.02 -10.01
CA ASP A 82 5.48 13.48 -10.57
C ASP A 82 6.08 14.39 -11.65
N TYR A 83 5.22 14.98 -12.47
CA TYR A 83 5.66 15.97 -13.46
C TYR A 83 6.21 17.23 -12.79
N ILE A 84 5.48 17.81 -11.84
CA ILE A 84 5.88 19.02 -11.10
C ILE A 84 7.21 18.79 -10.38
N ILE A 85 7.38 17.66 -9.69
CA ILE A 85 8.64 17.31 -9.01
C ILE A 85 9.81 17.28 -10.02
N ARG A 86 9.62 16.66 -11.18
CA ARG A 86 10.65 16.60 -12.23
C ARG A 86 10.98 17.97 -12.81
N GLN A 87 9.99 18.85 -12.99
CA GLN A 87 10.22 20.21 -13.48
C GLN A 87 10.90 21.10 -12.42
N LYS A 88 10.51 20.98 -11.15
CA LYS A 88 11.22 21.66 -10.04
C LYS A 88 12.70 21.27 -9.98
N LYS A 89 13.01 19.96 -10.10
CA LYS A 89 14.40 19.46 -10.19
C LYS A 89 15.20 20.02 -11.38
N ARG A 90 14.52 20.49 -12.43
CA ARG A 90 15.12 21.15 -13.60
C ARG A 90 15.21 22.67 -13.47
N GLY A 91 14.80 23.23 -12.33
CA GLY A 91 14.88 24.67 -12.05
C GLY A 91 13.67 25.49 -12.51
N TYR A 92 12.57 24.86 -12.94
CA TYR A 92 11.35 25.59 -13.30
C TYR A 92 10.60 26.09 -12.06
N LYS A 93 10.10 27.32 -12.11
CA LYS A 93 9.26 27.93 -11.07
C LYS A 93 7.85 27.34 -11.07
N ILE A 94 7.23 27.26 -9.89
CA ILE A 94 5.93 26.61 -9.71
C ILE A 94 4.82 27.32 -10.49
N GLU A 95 4.86 28.64 -10.59
CA GLU A 95 3.90 29.46 -11.34
C GLU A 95 3.95 29.14 -12.83
N GLY A 96 5.16 28.97 -13.38
CA GLY A 96 5.35 28.59 -14.77
C GLY A 96 4.85 27.17 -15.06
N ILE A 97 5.03 26.25 -14.11
CA ILE A 97 4.50 24.89 -14.21
C ILE A 97 2.97 24.91 -14.14
N LYS A 98 2.38 25.68 -13.21
CA LYS A 98 0.93 25.85 -13.07
C LYS A 98 0.30 26.38 -14.35
N GLU A 99 0.89 27.41 -14.93
CA GLU A 99 0.41 28.01 -16.18
C GLU A 99 0.53 27.01 -17.34
N ALA A 100 1.67 26.32 -17.46
CA ALA A 100 1.86 25.29 -18.49
C ALA A 100 0.81 24.17 -18.38
N LEU A 101 0.57 23.63 -17.18
CA LEU A 101 -0.41 22.56 -16.96
C LEU A 101 -1.85 23.02 -17.22
N THR A 102 -2.18 24.26 -16.85
CA THR A 102 -3.51 24.84 -17.11
C THR A 102 -3.71 25.09 -18.60
N ASN A 103 -2.70 25.64 -19.29
CA ASN A 103 -2.73 25.88 -20.74
C ASN A 103 -2.76 24.57 -21.54
N TYR A 104 -2.19 23.50 -20.98
CA TYR A 104 -2.27 22.15 -21.53
C TYR A 104 -3.67 21.52 -21.37
N GLY A 105 -4.56 22.18 -20.62
CA GLY A 105 -5.98 21.83 -20.50
C GLY A 105 -6.31 20.91 -19.34
N HIS A 106 -5.47 20.86 -18.30
CA HIS A 106 -5.86 20.27 -17.02
C HIS A 106 -6.80 21.20 -16.25
N SER A 107 -7.72 20.62 -15.46
CA SER A 107 -8.61 21.42 -14.62
C SER A 107 -7.80 22.18 -13.56
N LYS A 108 -8.22 23.41 -13.25
CA LYS A 108 -7.55 24.25 -12.25
C LYS A 108 -7.53 23.58 -10.87
N GLU A 109 -8.57 22.81 -10.54
CA GLU A 109 -8.70 22.10 -9.27
C GLU A 109 -7.65 20.99 -9.15
N THR A 110 -7.46 20.18 -10.20
CA THR A 110 -6.48 19.10 -10.21
C THR A 110 -5.05 19.63 -10.24
N VAL A 111 -4.79 20.70 -10.99
CA VAL A 111 -3.48 21.39 -10.99
C VAL A 111 -3.17 21.96 -9.60
N LYS A 112 -4.14 22.63 -8.97
CA LYS A 112 -3.97 23.18 -7.62
C LYS A 112 -3.69 22.07 -6.61
N ALA A 113 -4.49 21.00 -6.60
CA ALA A 113 -4.28 19.87 -5.71
C ALA A 113 -2.90 19.22 -5.89
N ALA A 114 -2.40 19.15 -7.13
CA ALA A 114 -1.07 18.60 -7.41
C ALA A 114 0.06 19.51 -6.94
N ILE A 115 -0.10 20.83 -7.08
CA ILE A 115 0.86 21.82 -6.56
C ILE A 115 0.86 21.78 -5.03
N ASP A 116 -0.31 21.85 -4.40
CA ASP A 116 -0.46 21.78 -2.96
C ASP A 116 0.19 20.48 -2.42
N ALA A 117 0.03 19.36 -3.13
CA ALA A 117 0.68 18.09 -2.79
C ALA A 117 2.22 18.14 -2.83
N VAL A 118 2.80 18.86 -3.80
CA VAL A 118 4.26 19.02 -3.90
C VAL A 118 4.81 20.05 -2.92
N GLU A 119 4.10 21.15 -2.67
CA GLU A 119 4.57 22.23 -1.81
C GLU A 119 4.41 21.90 -0.33
N TYR A 120 3.30 21.26 0.04
CA TYR A 120 2.99 20.93 1.44
C TYR A 120 3.28 19.46 1.79
N GLY A 121 3.86 18.69 0.87
CA GLY A 121 4.13 17.26 1.08
C GLY A 121 2.87 16.40 1.24
N VAL A 122 1.69 16.94 0.92
CA VAL A 122 0.40 16.25 1.08
C VAL A 122 0.18 15.32 -0.09
N ARG A 123 0.61 14.06 -0.01
CA ARG A 123 0.35 13.09 -1.08
C ARG A 123 -1.16 12.85 -1.22
N PRO A 124 -1.74 12.97 -2.44
CA PRO A 124 -3.09 12.49 -2.69
C PRO A 124 -3.05 10.97 -2.62
N LEU A 125 -3.55 10.43 -1.52
CA LEU A 125 -3.65 8.99 -1.28
C LEU A 125 -4.39 8.29 -2.43
N PHE A 126 -3.65 7.69 -3.36
CA PHE A 126 -4.01 6.48 -4.07
C PHE A 126 -3.12 5.39 -3.48
N ILE A 127 -3.60 4.25 -3.05
CA ILE A 127 -4.77 3.44 -3.38
C ILE A 127 -5.40 3.11 -2.01
N GLU A 128 -6.72 2.91 -1.85
CA GLU A 128 -7.13 2.01 -0.77
C GLU A 128 -6.78 0.62 -1.29
N PRO A 129 -5.68 -0.04 -0.86
CA PRO A 129 -5.49 -1.46 -1.14
C PRO A 129 -6.62 -2.19 -0.43
N PHE A 130 -7.75 -2.39 -1.13
CA PHE A 130 -8.91 -3.17 -0.73
C PHE A 130 -8.96 -3.43 0.78
N ASP A 131 -9.25 -2.44 1.64
CA ASP A 131 -8.96 -2.39 3.10
C ASP A 131 -8.59 -3.76 3.71
N TYR A 132 -7.38 -4.26 3.38
CA TYR A 132 -6.99 -5.62 3.73
C TYR A 132 -6.80 -5.66 5.23
N GLY A 133 -6.45 -4.53 5.86
CA GLY A 133 -6.40 -4.36 7.29
C GLY A 133 -7.74 -4.68 7.96
N ARG A 134 -8.87 -4.15 7.48
CA ARG A 134 -10.20 -4.44 8.06
C ARG A 134 -10.61 -5.88 7.79
N LEU A 135 -10.48 -6.39 6.57
CA LEU A 135 -10.85 -7.77 6.26
C LEU A 135 -10.01 -8.76 7.08
N ARG A 136 -8.71 -8.50 7.23
CA ARG A 136 -7.76 -9.33 7.96
C ARG A 136 -7.94 -9.29 9.49
N ARG A 137 -8.40 -8.17 10.05
CA ARG A 137 -8.85 -8.11 11.46
C ARG A 137 -9.99 -9.07 11.76
N PHE A 138 -10.81 -9.41 10.77
CA PHE A 138 -11.85 -10.43 10.91
C PHE A 138 -11.35 -11.82 10.52
N ILE A 139 -10.57 -11.95 9.43
CA ILE A 139 -10.05 -13.24 8.96
C ILE A 139 -9.10 -13.88 9.97
N PHE A 140 -8.23 -13.11 10.64
CA PHE A 140 -7.26 -13.69 11.57
C PHE A 140 -7.92 -14.38 12.79
N PRO A 141 -8.87 -13.77 13.52
CA PRO A 141 -9.62 -14.47 14.55
C PRO A 141 -10.41 -15.67 14.01
N ILE A 142 -11.02 -15.53 12.83
CA ILE A 142 -11.76 -16.63 12.18
C ILE A 142 -10.84 -17.80 11.85
N SER A 143 -9.64 -17.53 11.32
CA SER A 143 -8.67 -18.57 10.98
C SER A 143 -8.09 -19.22 12.23
N LEU A 144 -7.90 -18.48 13.32
CA LEU A 144 -7.50 -19.03 14.61
C LEU A 144 -8.57 -19.98 15.16
N VAL A 145 -9.84 -19.57 15.15
CA VAL A 145 -10.97 -20.43 15.54
C VAL A 145 -11.05 -21.65 14.61
N GLY A 146 -10.89 -21.46 13.31
CA GLY A 146 -10.85 -22.54 12.33
C GLY A 146 -9.72 -23.54 12.59
N PHE A 147 -8.54 -23.06 12.98
CA PHE A 147 -7.41 -23.90 13.37
C PHE A 147 -7.71 -24.71 14.64
N PHE A 148 -8.34 -24.11 15.65
CA PHE A 148 -8.79 -24.86 16.83
C PHE A 148 -9.84 -25.92 16.46
N ILE A 149 -10.86 -25.57 15.67
CA ILE A 149 -11.86 -26.54 15.20
C ILE A 149 -11.18 -27.69 14.43
N PHE A 150 -10.19 -27.35 13.59
CA PHE A 150 -9.41 -28.34 12.86
C PHE A 150 -8.61 -29.27 13.80
N THR A 151 -7.97 -28.77 14.84
CA THR A 151 -7.23 -29.63 15.80
C THR A 151 -8.16 -30.52 16.61
N PHE A 152 -9.34 -30.02 17.01
CA PHE A 152 -10.39 -30.84 17.63
C PHE A 152 -10.90 -31.93 16.68
N TRP A 153 -11.19 -31.56 15.44
CA TRP A 153 -11.63 -32.51 14.41
C TRP A 153 -10.58 -33.57 14.13
N LEU A 154 -9.31 -33.18 14.04
CA LEU A 154 -8.22 -34.11 13.80
C LEU A 154 -8.05 -35.06 14.99
N ALA A 155 -8.05 -34.55 16.23
CA ALA A 155 -7.99 -35.37 17.45
C ALA A 155 -9.09 -36.42 17.49
N ALA A 156 -10.33 -36.03 17.17
CA ALA A 156 -11.47 -36.95 17.11
C ALA A 156 -11.35 -37.96 15.95
N SER A 157 -10.75 -37.58 14.83
CA SER A 157 -10.65 -38.43 13.64
C SER A 157 -9.56 -39.50 13.77
N VAL A 158 -8.49 -39.22 14.50
CA VAL A 158 -7.40 -40.18 14.74
C VAL A 158 -7.46 -40.85 16.12
N ASP A 159 -8.52 -40.60 16.90
CA ASP A 159 -8.69 -41.10 18.28
C ASP A 159 -7.48 -40.80 19.19
N GLU A 160 -6.93 -39.59 19.06
CA GLU A 160 -5.76 -39.14 19.80
C GLU A 160 -6.12 -38.05 20.80
N SER A 161 -5.32 -37.95 21.86
CA SER A 161 -5.51 -36.88 22.84
C SER A 161 -5.30 -35.51 22.18
N LEU A 162 -6.19 -34.55 22.49
CA LEU A 162 -6.07 -33.18 22.00
C LEU A 162 -4.71 -32.57 22.35
N VAL A 163 -4.16 -32.91 23.52
CA VAL A 163 -2.84 -32.45 23.98
C VAL A 163 -1.73 -32.92 23.03
N ARG A 164 -1.78 -34.19 22.59
CA ARG A 164 -0.83 -34.72 21.60
C ARG A 164 -0.96 -33.98 20.27
N ILE A 165 -2.18 -33.79 19.76
CA ILE A 165 -2.40 -33.03 18.51
C ILE A 165 -1.88 -31.60 18.62
N ILE A 166 -2.14 -30.90 19.73
CA ILE A 166 -1.61 -29.55 19.96
C ILE A 166 -0.07 -29.56 19.97
N ALA A 167 0.56 -30.53 20.62
CA ALA A 167 2.02 -30.69 20.62
C ALA A 167 2.56 -30.96 19.20
N LEU A 168 1.83 -31.72 18.39
CA LEU A 168 2.17 -31.98 16.99
C LEU A 168 2.10 -30.72 16.11
N PHE A 169 1.31 -29.71 16.46
CA PHE A 169 1.28 -28.39 15.79
C PHE A 169 2.09 -27.30 16.50
N PHE A 170 2.96 -27.67 17.44
CA PHE A 170 3.77 -26.72 18.19
C PHE A 170 4.56 -25.71 17.32
N PRO A 171 5.19 -26.09 16.19
CA PRO A 171 5.91 -25.14 15.33
C PRO A 171 5.02 -24.02 14.79
N THR A 172 3.79 -24.35 14.38
CA THR A 172 2.81 -23.38 13.91
C THR A 172 2.44 -22.41 15.04
N ILE A 173 2.09 -22.96 16.21
CA ILE A 173 1.70 -22.18 17.38
C ILE A 173 2.83 -21.23 17.79
N LEU A 174 4.05 -21.76 17.90
CA LEU A 174 5.23 -20.98 18.27
C LEU A 174 5.54 -19.90 17.22
N THR A 175 5.38 -20.20 15.93
CA THR A 175 5.52 -19.19 14.86
C THR A 175 4.58 -18.02 15.07
N ILE A 176 3.30 -18.27 15.38
CA ILE A 176 2.32 -17.19 15.62
C ILE A 176 2.80 -16.28 16.76
N PHE A 177 3.28 -16.84 17.86
CA PHE A 177 3.77 -16.07 19.00
C PHE A 177 5.07 -15.31 18.69
N LEU A 178 6.04 -15.95 18.05
CA LEU A 178 7.32 -15.31 17.70
C LEU A 178 7.12 -14.19 16.68
N VAL A 179 6.43 -14.48 15.57
CA VAL A 179 6.19 -13.47 14.53
C VAL A 179 5.42 -12.29 15.11
N ARG A 180 4.39 -12.52 15.94
CA ARG A 180 3.65 -11.45 16.61
C ARG A 180 4.51 -10.67 17.60
N GLY A 181 5.29 -11.35 18.44
CA GLY A 181 6.11 -10.72 19.48
C GLY A 181 7.26 -9.90 18.92
N PHE A 182 7.90 -10.40 17.86
CA PHE A 182 9.03 -9.74 17.21
C PHE A 182 8.61 -8.79 16.08
N PHE A 183 7.32 -8.72 15.74
CA PHE A 183 6.81 -7.88 14.66
C PHE A 183 7.22 -6.40 14.80
N SER A 184 7.18 -5.87 16.02
CA SER A 184 7.53 -4.47 16.32
C SER A 184 9.03 -4.23 16.48
N THR A 185 9.84 -5.28 16.63
CA THR A 185 11.27 -5.16 16.96
C THR A 185 12.16 -5.23 15.72
N PHE A 186 11.73 -5.94 14.68
CA PHE A 186 12.53 -6.10 13.46
C PHE A 186 12.27 -4.99 12.45
N ARG A 187 13.35 -4.30 12.03
CA ARG A 187 13.32 -3.31 10.94
C ARG A 187 12.91 -3.93 9.60
N TYR A 188 13.41 -5.13 9.31
CA TYR A 188 13.09 -5.88 8.09
C TYR A 188 12.05 -6.96 8.40
N LYS A 189 10.78 -6.68 8.15
CA LYS A 189 9.68 -7.60 8.47
C LYS A 189 9.76 -8.92 7.70
N GLN A 190 10.40 -8.91 6.52
CA GLN A 190 10.68 -10.11 5.73
C GLN A 190 11.57 -11.11 6.49
N ALA A 191 12.45 -10.64 7.38
CA ALA A 191 13.29 -11.52 8.19
C ALA A 191 12.46 -12.43 9.12
N LEU A 192 11.23 -12.03 9.46
CA LEU A 192 10.32 -12.85 10.27
C LEU A 192 9.86 -14.11 9.53
N LEU A 193 9.98 -14.18 8.19
CA LEU A 193 9.74 -15.40 7.41
C LEU A 193 10.80 -16.50 7.67
N ALA A 194 11.92 -16.17 8.30
CA ALA A 194 12.90 -17.17 8.70
C ALA A 194 12.41 -18.03 9.88
N PHE A 195 11.56 -17.49 10.75
CA PHE A 195 11.02 -18.23 11.91
C PHE A 195 10.26 -19.50 11.55
N PRO A 196 9.26 -19.50 10.65
CA PRO A 196 8.57 -20.72 10.27
C PRO A 196 9.55 -21.77 9.74
N LEU A 197 10.45 -21.39 8.83
CA LEU A 197 11.46 -22.31 8.26
C LEU A 197 12.35 -22.95 9.33
N PHE A 198 12.89 -22.11 10.22
CA PHE A 198 13.77 -22.57 11.30
C PHE A 198 13.04 -23.52 12.24
N LEU A 199 11.80 -23.19 12.63
CA LEU A 199 11.01 -24.02 13.54
C LEU A 199 10.59 -25.36 12.93
N ILE A 200 10.22 -25.39 11.64
CA ILE A 200 9.90 -26.64 10.94
C ILE A 200 11.14 -27.53 10.83
N LEU A 201 12.30 -26.95 10.53
CA LEU A 201 13.56 -27.71 10.46
C LEU A 201 13.91 -28.31 11.82
N MET A 202 13.82 -27.52 12.90
CA MET A 202 14.05 -28.00 14.26
C MET A 202 13.05 -29.08 14.65
N TYR A 203 11.79 -28.90 14.31
CA TYR A 203 10.74 -29.87 14.56
C TYR A 203 10.99 -31.21 13.85
N TYR A 204 11.38 -31.18 12.57
CA TYR A 204 11.72 -32.38 11.82
C TYR A 204 12.94 -33.09 12.41
N LEU A 205 13.99 -32.35 12.78
CA LEU A 205 15.18 -32.92 13.40
C LEU A 205 14.86 -33.56 14.75
N ILE A 206 14.09 -32.89 15.62
CA ILE A 206 13.69 -33.44 16.92
C ILE A 206 12.79 -34.67 16.72
N GLY A 207 11.78 -34.58 15.85
CA GLY A 207 10.88 -35.70 15.56
C GLY A 207 11.60 -36.92 15.00
N SER A 208 12.65 -36.72 14.20
CA SER A 208 13.46 -37.81 13.64
C SER A 208 14.21 -38.63 14.70
N THR A 209 14.35 -38.11 15.92
CA THR A 209 14.97 -38.84 17.04
C THR A 209 14.02 -39.81 17.75
N GLY A 210 12.73 -39.85 17.36
CA GLY A 210 11.75 -40.81 17.87
C GLY A 210 11.24 -40.54 19.29
N GLN A 211 11.27 -39.28 19.74
CA GLN A 211 10.79 -38.91 21.08
C GLN A 211 9.26 -39.04 21.23
N LEU A 212 8.82 -39.22 22.49
CA LEU A 212 7.47 -39.49 23.02
C LEU A 212 6.23 -38.95 22.29
N PHE A 213 6.30 -37.83 21.58
CA PHE A 213 5.12 -37.26 20.89
C PHE A 213 5.02 -37.69 19.42
N PHE A 214 6.07 -38.27 18.85
CA PHE A 214 6.24 -38.55 17.42
C PHE A 214 6.12 -40.03 17.05
N GLU A 215 5.88 -40.89 18.04
CA GLU A 215 5.70 -42.32 17.81
C GLU A 215 4.52 -42.56 16.86
N ASP A 216 4.72 -43.39 15.83
CA ASP A 216 3.72 -43.71 14.79
C ASP A 216 3.16 -42.52 13.99
N VAL A 217 3.82 -41.36 14.01
CA VAL A 217 3.40 -40.18 13.24
C VAL A 217 4.16 -40.07 11.92
N GLU A 218 3.44 -39.84 10.82
CA GLU A 218 4.03 -39.49 9.53
C GLU A 218 4.66 -38.08 9.57
N LEU A 219 5.89 -38.01 10.11
CA LEU A 219 6.60 -36.77 10.41
C LEU A 219 6.74 -35.82 9.21
N VAL A 220 6.92 -36.36 8.01
CA VAL A 220 7.05 -35.58 6.77
C VAL A 220 5.75 -34.83 6.47
N ASN A 221 4.62 -35.53 6.46
CA ASN A 221 3.31 -34.95 6.15
C ASN A 221 2.93 -33.90 7.19
N LEU A 222 3.23 -34.17 8.46
CA LEU A 222 2.96 -33.25 9.54
C LEU A 222 3.87 -32.02 9.53
N SER A 223 5.13 -32.17 9.12
CA SER A 223 6.05 -31.04 8.93
C SER A 223 5.61 -30.13 7.79
N VAL A 224 5.14 -30.70 6.68
CA VAL A 224 4.56 -29.95 5.56
C VAL A 224 3.30 -29.20 5.99
N LEU A 225 2.42 -29.86 6.75
CA LEU A 225 1.20 -29.23 7.23
C LEU A 225 1.49 -28.06 8.20
N ASN A 226 2.44 -28.26 9.12
CA ASN A 226 2.95 -27.19 9.98
C ASN A 226 3.57 -26.05 9.16
N ALA A 227 4.28 -26.36 8.08
CA ALA A 227 4.84 -25.35 7.20
C ALA A 227 3.74 -24.46 6.59
N ILE A 228 2.72 -25.08 6.01
CA ILE A 228 1.61 -24.36 5.38
C ILE A 228 0.95 -23.41 6.38
N PHE A 229 0.59 -23.90 7.57
CA PHE A 229 -0.05 -23.05 8.57
C PHE A 229 0.89 -21.96 9.09
N ALA A 230 2.15 -22.29 9.41
CA ALA A 230 3.12 -21.33 9.94
C ALA A 230 3.40 -20.19 8.93
N PHE A 231 3.54 -20.52 7.64
CA PHE A 231 3.67 -19.51 6.59
C PHE A 231 2.40 -18.70 6.40
N MET A 232 1.24 -19.34 6.35
CA MET A 232 -0.05 -18.66 6.24
C MET A 232 -0.20 -17.60 7.35
N TYR A 233 0.09 -17.96 8.60
CA TYR A 233 0.07 -17.01 9.72
C TYR A 233 1.16 -15.94 9.63
N SER A 234 2.37 -16.29 9.18
CA SER A 234 3.45 -15.30 9.00
C SER A 234 3.07 -14.25 7.95
N PHE A 235 2.46 -14.66 6.84
CA PHE A 235 1.92 -13.73 5.85
C PHE A 235 0.78 -12.87 6.42
N PHE A 236 -0.06 -13.43 7.31
CA PHE A 236 -1.05 -12.68 8.10
C PHE A 236 -0.47 -11.68 9.11
N PHE A 237 0.85 -11.60 9.31
CA PHE A 237 1.48 -10.51 10.07
C PHE A 237 2.28 -9.60 9.13
N ILE A 238 3.10 -10.17 8.25
CA ILE A 238 4.00 -9.42 7.38
C ILE A 238 3.26 -8.64 6.29
N GLY A 239 2.16 -9.18 5.75
CA GLY A 239 1.31 -8.48 4.78
C GLY A 239 0.49 -7.31 5.37
N GLU A 240 0.82 -6.86 6.59
CA GLU A 240 0.32 -5.59 7.12
C GLU A 240 1.10 -4.55 6.32
N SER A 241 0.42 -3.68 5.59
CA SER A 241 0.97 -2.67 4.68
C SER A 241 1.81 -1.59 5.38
N ALA A 242 2.65 -1.99 6.33
CA ALA A 242 3.62 -1.15 6.98
C ALA A 242 4.75 -0.78 6.03
N GLU A 243 5.03 -1.55 4.99
CA GLU A 243 6.14 -1.21 4.09
C GLU A 243 5.89 0.07 3.28
N VAL A 244 4.62 0.46 3.04
CA VAL A 244 4.29 1.75 2.41
C VAL A 244 4.09 2.83 3.48
N VAL A 245 3.44 2.54 4.60
CA VAL A 245 3.10 3.56 5.61
C VAL A 245 4.26 3.87 6.58
N GLU A 246 5.11 2.92 6.94
CA GLU A 246 6.34 3.17 7.73
C GLU A 246 7.45 3.74 6.87
N SER A 247 7.67 3.27 5.63
CA SER A 247 8.65 3.91 4.75
C SER A 247 8.23 5.34 4.40
N GLU A 248 6.95 5.60 4.11
CA GLU A 248 6.48 6.97 3.90
C GLU A 248 6.57 7.82 5.16
N LYS A 249 6.34 7.25 6.36
CA LYS A 249 6.55 7.98 7.62
C LYS A 249 8.02 8.24 7.91
N GLU A 250 8.92 7.32 7.60
CA GLU A 250 10.36 7.46 7.79
C GLU A 250 10.94 8.45 6.77
N ASP A 251 10.52 8.38 5.50
CA ASP A 251 10.82 9.36 4.44
C ASP A 251 10.27 10.76 4.77
N LEU A 252 9.04 10.84 5.30
CA LEU A 252 8.47 12.11 5.79
C LEU A 252 9.25 12.64 7.00
N ARG A 253 9.68 11.75 7.90
CA ARG A 253 10.47 12.14 9.06
C ARG A 253 11.83 12.65 8.61
N GLU A 254 12.53 11.96 7.71
CA GLU A 254 13.79 12.41 7.14
C GLU A 254 13.64 13.73 6.37
N ALA A 255 12.58 13.88 5.56
CA ALA A 255 12.31 15.11 4.83
C ALA A 255 12.00 16.30 5.76
N ILE A 256 11.22 16.10 6.82
CA ILE A 256 10.93 17.11 7.85
C ILE A 256 12.21 17.43 8.64
N THR A 257 13.01 16.42 8.99
CA THR A 257 14.26 16.62 9.74
C THR A 257 15.28 17.42 8.92
N HIS A 258 15.36 17.17 7.61
CA HIS A 258 16.23 17.94 6.71
C HIS A 258 15.72 19.36 6.46
N ALA A 259 14.41 19.52 6.21
CA ALA A 259 13.81 20.84 5.98
C ALA A 259 13.83 21.72 7.25
N ASP A 260 13.59 21.13 8.43
CA ASP A 260 13.67 21.83 9.71
C ASP A 260 15.12 22.08 10.13
N ALA A 261 16.08 21.20 9.82
CA ALA A 261 17.49 21.48 10.06
C ALA A 261 18.01 22.64 9.19
N GLU A 262 17.64 22.70 7.91
CA GLU A 262 17.97 23.82 7.02
C GLU A 262 17.27 25.12 7.47
N ALA A 263 15.99 25.06 7.84
CA ALA A 263 15.24 26.22 8.32
C ALA A 263 15.75 26.71 9.69
N LEU A 264 16.15 25.80 10.60
CA LEU A 264 16.75 26.14 11.89
C LEU A 264 18.18 26.68 11.75
N GLU A 265 18.98 26.21 10.79
CA GLU A 265 20.28 26.81 10.47
C GLU A 265 20.13 28.23 9.90
N GLU A 266 19.09 28.47 9.10
CA GLU A 266 18.76 29.78 8.53
C GLU A 266 18.15 30.75 9.56
N GLU A 267 17.28 30.27 10.45
CA GLU A 267 16.55 31.09 11.45
C GLU A 267 17.37 31.36 12.73
N PHE A 268 18.24 30.43 13.16
CA PHE A 268 18.96 30.53 14.44
C PHE A 268 20.48 30.67 14.32
N GLY A 269 21.05 30.73 13.12
CA GLY A 269 22.46 31.06 12.87
C GLY A 269 23.46 30.39 13.82
N LYS A 270 23.91 29.17 13.52
CA LYS A 270 24.96 28.42 14.26
C LYS A 270 24.79 28.30 15.78
N ALA A 271 23.63 28.60 16.36
CA ALA A 271 23.34 28.18 17.72
C ALA A 271 23.07 26.66 17.70
N LYS A 272 24.03 25.86 18.19
CA LYS A 272 23.87 24.40 18.34
C LYS A 272 22.78 24.12 19.36
N LEU A 273 21.54 23.98 18.90
CA LEU A 273 20.47 23.33 19.65
C LEU A 273 20.92 21.91 20.02
N SER A 274 20.58 21.47 21.24
CA SER A 274 20.85 20.08 21.62
C SER A 274 19.89 19.13 20.88
N GLU A 275 20.32 17.91 20.58
CA GLU A 275 19.48 16.89 19.89
C GLU A 275 18.10 16.74 20.55
N ARG A 276 18.03 16.84 21.89
CA ARG A 276 16.76 16.77 22.63
C ARG A 276 15.82 17.94 22.38
N GLU A 277 16.35 19.14 22.13
CA GLU A 277 15.52 20.30 21.83
C GLU A 277 14.98 20.22 20.41
N VAL A 278 15.78 19.72 19.48
CA VAL A 278 15.37 19.43 18.09
C VAL A 278 14.27 18.37 18.08
N ASP A 279 14.47 17.26 18.78
CA ASP A 279 13.48 16.18 18.89
C ASP A 279 12.14 16.67 19.47
N ASN A 280 12.18 17.52 20.50
CA ASN A 280 10.98 18.08 21.12
C ASN A 280 10.23 19.04 20.20
N ILE A 281 10.95 19.83 19.38
CA ILE A 281 10.35 20.72 18.38
C ILE A 281 9.69 19.90 17.27
N ILE A 282 10.36 18.86 16.78
CA ILE A 282 9.85 17.95 15.75
C ILE A 282 8.60 17.20 16.26
N GLU A 283 8.65 16.62 17.46
CA GLU A 283 7.48 15.92 18.03
C GLU A 283 6.29 16.87 18.23
N LYS A 284 6.55 18.11 18.65
CA LYS A 284 5.49 19.11 18.83
C LYS A 284 4.85 19.50 17.49
N ARG A 285 5.65 19.72 16.44
CA ARG A 285 5.16 20.00 15.08
C ARG A 285 4.39 18.83 14.49
N ILE A 286 4.90 17.60 14.58
CA ILE A 286 4.18 16.38 14.15
C ILE A 286 2.82 16.28 14.84
N LYS A 287 2.75 16.62 16.14
CA LYS A 287 1.51 16.60 16.93
C LYS A 287 0.55 17.74 16.60
N GLU A 288 1.05 18.87 16.13
CA GLU A 288 0.27 20.02 15.66
C GLU A 288 -0.25 19.79 14.22
N GLU A 289 0.58 19.28 13.32
CA GLU A 289 0.20 18.95 11.94
C GLU A 289 -0.73 17.73 11.86
N SER A 290 -0.52 16.71 12.71
CA SER A 290 -1.43 15.56 12.81
C SER A 290 -2.80 15.93 13.42
N LYS A 291 -2.90 17.02 14.18
CA LYS A 291 -4.20 17.59 14.61
C LYS A 291 -4.87 18.41 13.50
N GLY A 292 -4.11 18.95 12.55
CA GLY A 292 -4.61 19.63 11.35
C GLY A 292 -5.09 18.68 10.25
N LEU A 293 -4.63 17.42 10.25
CA LEU A 293 -5.12 16.32 9.41
C LEU A 293 -6.50 15.83 9.89
N GLN A 294 -7.49 16.71 9.96
CA GLN A 294 -8.88 16.24 9.94
C GLN A 294 -9.19 15.75 8.52
N PRO A 295 -9.83 14.58 8.36
CA PRO A 295 -10.34 14.17 7.06
C PRO A 295 -11.26 15.29 6.57
N ILE A 296 -10.93 15.89 5.43
CA ILE A 296 -11.80 16.86 4.77
C ILE A 296 -13.12 16.12 4.49
N LYS A 297 -14.14 16.39 5.31
CA LYS A 297 -15.50 16.03 4.97
C LYS A 297 -15.87 16.91 3.79
N LEU A 298 -15.81 16.35 2.59
CA LEU A 298 -16.43 16.96 1.42
C LEU A 298 -17.94 16.95 1.67
N THR A 299 -18.48 18.08 2.14
CA THR A 299 -19.92 18.34 2.11
C THR A 299 -20.31 18.55 0.66
N VAL A 300 -20.88 17.51 0.06
CA VAL A 300 -21.51 17.58 -1.27
C VAL A 300 -22.81 18.37 -1.11
N LYS A 301 -22.90 19.55 -1.72
CA LYS A 301 -24.18 20.22 -2.02
C LYS A 301 -24.77 19.65 -3.30
#